data_AF-A0A7K4D9L7-F1
#
_entry.id   AF-A0A7K4D9L7-F1
#
_cell.length_a   1.000
_cell.length_b   1.000
_cell.length_c   1.000
_cell.angle_alpha   90.00
_cell.angle_beta   90.00
_cell.angle_gamma   90.00
#
_symmetry.space_group_name_H-M   'P 1'
#
loop_
_entity.id
_entity.type
_entity.pdbx_description
1 polymer ?
#
loop_
_entity_poly.entity_id
_entity_poly.type
_entity_poly.pdbx_seq_one_letter_code
_entity_poly.pdbx_strand_id
1 'polypeptide(L)'
;MMKFFRKHKKAVSPVIAVMLLVAVAVAAVGAYFIWFRSFQTQTQKSVQETSEGALGGGLQVISMTDDGAKYYVVLKNTLNSGQIRITGVRINPPSGAGNYSTSSTGDAYAIGAGQSKTFVISPTGGTPAFSFQTGTTRTFTIEGNTSLYVVVTTYTDS
;
A
#
# COMPACT_ATOMS: atom_id res chain seq x y z
N MET A 1 62.21 -3.13 32.21
CA MET A 1 61.00 -3.43 31.41
C MET A 1 60.54 -2.15 30.74
N MET A 2 60.67 -2.04 29.41
CA MET A 2 59.86 -1.20 28.51
C MET A 2 60.36 -1.45 27.07
N LYS A 3 59.54 -2.15 26.29
CA LYS A 3 59.81 -2.50 24.90
C LYS A 3 59.33 -1.33 24.03
N PHE A 4 60.24 -0.42 23.70
CA PHE A 4 59.95 0.69 22.79
C PHE A 4 59.62 0.14 21.40
N PHE A 5 58.39 0.37 20.95
CA PHE A 5 57.93 0.09 19.59
C PHE A 5 58.80 0.86 18.59
N ARG A 6 59.55 0.14 17.76
CA ARG A 6 60.24 0.73 16.60
C ARG A 6 59.20 1.25 15.60
N LYS A 7 59.15 2.56 15.41
CA LYS A 7 58.42 3.22 14.30
C LYS A 7 59.00 2.71 12.97
N HIS A 8 58.27 1.86 12.26
CA HIS A 8 58.54 1.58 10.85
C HIS A 8 58.03 2.76 10.00
N LYS A 9 58.85 3.81 9.87
CA LYS A 9 58.58 4.93 8.96
C LYS A 9 58.93 4.48 7.53
N LYS A 10 58.12 3.60 6.92
CA LYS A 10 58.15 3.43 5.46
C LYS A 10 57.53 4.70 4.87
N ALA A 11 58.30 5.44 4.08
CA ALA A 11 57.78 6.56 3.31
C ALA A 11 56.74 6.00 2.34
N VAL A 12 55.46 6.14 2.68
CA VAL A 12 54.38 5.93 1.73
C VAL A 12 54.57 7.00 0.68
N SER A 13 54.92 6.59 -0.55
CA SER A 13 55.08 7.52 -1.67
C SER A 13 53.80 8.38 -1.78
N PRO A 14 53.91 9.71 -1.97
CA PRO A 14 52.75 10.60 -2.09
C PRO A 14 51.70 10.09 -3.08
N VAL A 15 52.15 9.42 -4.14
CA VAL A 15 51.29 8.79 -5.16
C VAL A 15 50.42 7.68 -4.56
N ILE A 16 51.00 6.83 -3.71
CA ILE A 16 50.27 5.72 -3.07
C ILE A 16 49.21 6.27 -2.12
N ALA A 17 49.51 7.35 -1.39
CA ALA A 17 48.55 8.00 -0.51
C ALA A 17 47.35 8.56 -1.29
N VAL A 18 47.60 9.19 -2.45
CA VAL A 18 46.53 9.72 -3.32
C VAL A 18 45.69 8.58 -3.89
N MET A 19 46.30 7.48 -4.34
CA MET A 19 45.55 6.32 -4.85
C MET A 19 44.64 5.71 -3.79
N LEU A 20 45.12 5.58 -2.55
CA LEU A 20 44.31 5.11 -1.43
C LEU A 20 43.16 6.08 -1.10
N LEU A 21 43.41 7.39 -1.15
CA LEU A 21 42.40 8.41 -0.89
C LEU A 21 41.27 8.36 -1.93
N VAL A 22 41.63 8.23 -3.22
CA VAL A 22 40.65 8.10 -4.32
C VAL A 22 39.83 6.82 -4.15
N ALA A 23 40.46 5.69 -3.83
CA ALA A 23 39.75 4.43 -3.63
C ALA A 23 38.71 4.52 -2.49
N VAL A 24 39.08 5.15 -1.37
CA VAL A 24 38.16 5.35 -0.24
C VAL A 24 37.02 6.30 -0.60
N ALA A 25 37.31 7.38 -1.33
CA ALA A 25 36.28 8.33 -1.77
C ALA A 25 35.25 7.68 -2.69
N VAL A 26 35.70 6.89 -3.68
CA VAL A 26 34.80 6.16 -4.59
C VAL A 26 33.95 5.13 -3.84
N ALA A 27 34.56 4.37 -2.92
CA ALA A 27 33.84 3.40 -2.10
C ALA A 27 32.77 4.05 -1.22
N ALA A 28 33.08 5.20 -0.60
CA ALA A 28 32.14 5.94 0.24
C ALA A 28 30.94 6.48 -0.56
N VAL A 29 31.20 7.05 -1.74
CA VAL A 29 30.13 7.57 -2.62
C VAL A 29 29.25 6.44 -3.14
N GLY A 30 29.84 5.31 -3.55
CA GLY A 30 29.09 4.14 -4.00
C GLY A 30 28.20 3.55 -2.91
N ALA A 31 28.71 3.43 -1.69
CA ALA A 31 27.94 2.96 -0.54
C ALA A 31 26.75 3.89 -0.21
N TYR A 32 26.99 5.21 -0.22
CA TYR A 32 25.92 6.19 0.02
C TYR A 32 24.83 6.13 -1.07
N PHE A 33 25.21 5.99 -2.33
CA PHE A 33 24.26 5.93 -3.44
C PHE A 33 23.37 4.68 -3.37
N ILE A 34 23.95 3.52 -3.06
CA ILE A 34 23.21 2.26 -2.88
C ILE A 34 22.28 2.37 -1.66
N TRP A 35 22.76 2.92 -0.56
CA TRP A 35 21.96 3.15 0.65
C TRP A 35 20.79 4.10 0.38
N PHE A 36 21.02 5.26 -0.22
CA PHE A 36 19.98 6.25 -0.51
C PHE A 36 18.87 5.72 -1.42
N ARG A 37 19.24 4.98 -2.49
CA ARG A 37 18.26 4.30 -3.38
C ARG A 37 17.51 3.18 -2.67
N SER A 38 18.17 2.44 -1.77
CA SER A 38 17.54 1.38 -0.98
C SER A 38 16.50 1.95 0.00
N PHE A 39 16.79 3.09 0.64
CA PHE A 39 15.83 3.73 1.55
C PHE A 39 14.59 4.26 0.83
N GLN A 40 14.74 4.91 -0.33
CA GLN A 40 13.59 5.39 -1.10
C GLN A 40 12.68 4.26 -1.61
N THR A 41 13.25 3.10 -1.94
CA THR A 41 12.48 1.93 -2.39
C THR A 41 11.84 1.17 -1.23
N GLN A 42 12.43 1.20 -0.04
CA GLN A 42 11.87 0.56 1.16
C GLN A 42 10.67 1.32 1.73
N THR A 43 10.64 2.66 1.71
CA THR A 43 9.46 3.41 2.21
C THR A 43 8.23 3.20 1.34
N GLN A 44 8.39 3.03 0.03
CA GLN A 44 7.25 2.74 -0.86
C GLN A 44 6.75 1.30 -0.69
N LYS A 45 7.66 0.32 -0.57
CA LYS A 45 7.27 -1.06 -0.25
C LYS A 45 6.62 -1.20 1.12
N SER A 46 7.14 -0.54 2.15
CA SER A 46 6.60 -0.64 3.52
C SER A 46 5.19 -0.06 3.64
N VAL A 47 4.87 1.03 2.93
CA VAL A 47 3.52 1.62 2.94
C VAL A 47 2.53 0.76 2.14
N GLN A 48 3.01 0.11 1.07
CA GLN A 48 2.22 -0.85 0.29
C GLN A 48 2.02 -2.17 1.04
N GLU A 49 3.05 -2.71 1.70
CA GLU A 49 2.97 -3.93 2.54
C GLU A 49 2.19 -3.69 3.85
N THR A 50 2.13 -2.48 4.38
CA THR A 50 1.23 -2.17 5.52
C THR A 50 -0.23 -2.04 5.06
N SER A 51 -0.47 -1.76 3.78
CA SER A 51 -1.82 -1.76 3.19
C SER A 51 -2.23 -3.16 2.69
N GLU A 52 -1.28 -3.99 2.26
CA GLU A 52 -1.49 -5.38 1.82
C GLU A 52 -1.41 -6.41 2.97
N GLY A 53 -0.75 -6.06 4.08
CA GLY A 53 -0.38 -6.99 5.15
C GLY A 53 -1.14 -6.86 6.47
N ALA A 54 -2.10 -5.94 6.60
CA ALA A 54 -2.75 -5.72 7.90
C ALA A 54 -3.86 -6.74 8.23
N LEU A 55 -4.61 -7.31 7.26
CA LEU A 55 -5.67 -8.29 7.56
C LEU A 55 -6.00 -9.20 6.35
N GLY A 56 -5.37 -10.39 6.28
CA GLY A 56 -5.97 -11.59 5.67
C GLY A 56 -6.13 -11.61 4.15
N GLY A 57 -5.09 -12.06 3.46
CA GLY A 57 -5.07 -12.33 2.02
C GLY A 57 -6.25 -13.18 1.52
N GLY A 58 -6.92 -12.66 0.49
CA GLY A 58 -8.04 -13.34 -0.17
C GLY A 58 -8.88 -12.39 -0.99
N LEU A 59 -8.98 -11.11 -0.61
CA LEU A 59 -9.75 -10.10 -1.32
C LEU A 59 -8.85 -8.94 -1.77
N GLN A 60 -8.91 -8.58 -3.05
CA GLN A 60 -8.13 -7.50 -3.64
C GLN A 60 -9.02 -6.56 -4.45
N VAL A 61 -8.77 -5.25 -4.36
CA VAL A 61 -9.36 -4.25 -5.25
C VAL A 61 -8.48 -4.14 -6.50
N ILE A 62 -9.04 -4.43 -7.68
CA ILE A 62 -8.35 -4.27 -8.97
C ILE A 62 -8.49 -2.83 -9.47
N SER A 63 -9.70 -2.30 -9.42
CA SER A 63 -10.00 -0.96 -9.90
C SER A 63 -11.23 -0.40 -9.22
N MET A 64 -11.32 0.93 -9.21
CA MET A 64 -12.45 1.68 -8.72
C MET A 64 -12.68 2.88 -9.65
N THR A 65 -13.94 3.19 -9.92
CA THR A 65 -14.39 4.37 -10.67
C THR A 65 -15.74 4.83 -10.13
N ASP A 66 -16.19 6.04 -10.46
CA ASP A 66 -17.48 6.57 -10.07
C ASP A 66 -18.15 7.31 -11.22
N ASP A 67 -19.47 7.50 -11.14
CA ASP A 67 -20.29 8.26 -12.09
C ASP A 67 -20.91 9.52 -11.47
N GLY A 68 -20.41 9.95 -10.30
CA GLY A 68 -20.98 11.03 -9.49
C GLY A 68 -22.23 10.64 -8.68
N ALA A 69 -22.72 9.39 -8.79
CA ALA A 69 -23.84 8.88 -8.00
C ALA A 69 -23.54 7.53 -7.32
N LYS A 70 -22.67 6.70 -7.91
CA LYS A 70 -22.31 5.36 -7.46
C LYS A 70 -20.83 5.11 -7.71
N TYR A 71 -20.24 4.23 -6.91
CA TYR A 71 -18.91 3.68 -7.18
C TYR A 71 -19.03 2.32 -7.83
N TYR A 72 -18.16 2.05 -8.81
CA TYR A 72 -17.98 0.75 -9.44
C TYR A 72 -16.62 0.21 -9.03
N VAL A 73 -16.62 -0.93 -8.35
CA VAL A 73 -15.40 -1.54 -7.79
C VAL A 73 -15.22 -2.92 -8.36
N VAL A 74 -14.07 -3.19 -8.96
CA VAL A 74 -13.69 -4.53 -9.37
C VAL A 74 -12.93 -5.20 -8.24
N LEU A 75 -13.51 -6.24 -7.66
CA LEU A 75 -12.91 -7.04 -6.59
C LEU A 75 -12.47 -8.40 -7.14
N LYS A 76 -11.33 -8.89 -6.66
CA LYS A 76 -10.78 -10.21 -6.98
C LYS A 76 -10.69 -11.07 -5.73
N ASN A 77 -11.13 -12.31 -5.85
CA ASN A 77 -10.81 -13.35 -4.90
C ASN A 77 -9.44 -13.94 -5.26
N THR A 78 -8.43 -13.66 -4.44
CA THR A 78 -7.04 -14.13 -4.63
C THR A 78 -6.78 -15.51 -4.03
N LEU A 79 -7.80 -16.15 -3.42
CA LEU A 79 -7.69 -17.52 -2.92
C LEU A 79 -7.63 -18.52 -4.08
N ASN A 80 -6.98 -19.65 -3.83
CA ASN A 80 -6.90 -20.78 -4.75
C ASN A 80 -8.14 -21.69 -4.69
N SER A 81 -8.99 -21.55 -3.67
CA SER A 81 -10.23 -22.30 -3.50
C SER A 81 -11.23 -21.53 -2.64
N GLY A 82 -12.51 -21.94 -2.69
CA GLY A 82 -13.58 -21.31 -1.93
C GLY A 82 -14.15 -20.05 -2.59
N GLN A 83 -15.15 -19.46 -1.93
CA GLN A 83 -15.86 -18.28 -2.39
C GLN A 83 -15.82 -17.20 -1.31
N ILE A 84 -15.57 -15.96 -1.73
CA ILE A 84 -15.68 -14.79 -0.85
C ILE A 84 -16.99 -14.10 -1.15
N ARG A 85 -17.87 -14.03 -0.17
CA ARG A 85 -19.12 -13.27 -0.23
C ARG A 85 -18.92 -11.92 0.43
N ILE A 86 -19.13 -10.84 -0.30
CA ILE A 86 -19.10 -9.48 0.23
C ILE A 86 -20.28 -9.31 1.20
N THR A 87 -19.95 -8.98 2.45
CA THR A 87 -20.92 -8.86 3.55
C THR A 87 -21.08 -7.42 4.02
N GLY A 88 -20.12 -6.54 3.74
CA GLY A 88 -20.21 -5.15 4.16
C GLY A 88 -19.26 -4.24 3.40
N VAL A 89 -19.64 -2.98 3.26
CA VAL A 89 -18.80 -1.91 2.76
C VAL A 89 -19.03 -0.71 3.66
N ARG A 90 -17.95 -0.03 4.05
CA ARG A 90 -17.97 1.22 4.84
C ARG A 90 -17.14 2.27 4.11
N ILE A 91 -17.55 3.54 4.19
CA ILE A 91 -16.90 4.67 3.49
C ILE A 91 -16.59 5.79 4.50
N ASN A 92 -15.36 6.33 4.48
CA ASN A 92 -14.86 7.37 5.41
C ASN A 92 -13.92 8.38 4.71
N PRO A 93 -13.99 9.72 4.87
CA PRO A 93 -14.96 10.46 5.66
C PRO A 93 -16.37 10.31 5.09
N PRO A 94 -17.34 9.96 5.94
CA PRO A 94 -18.72 10.18 5.59
C PRO A 94 -18.87 11.71 5.48
N SER A 95 -19.64 12.24 4.53
CA SER A 95 -19.94 13.68 4.52
C SER A 95 -20.86 14.01 5.71
N GLY A 96 -20.28 14.01 6.93
CA GLY A 96 -20.91 14.06 8.26
C GLY A 96 -21.07 12.68 8.94
N ALA A 97 -21.12 12.66 10.27
CA ALA A 97 -20.94 11.47 11.10
C ALA A 97 -21.88 10.29 10.75
N GLY A 98 -21.33 9.16 10.29
CA GLY A 98 -22.11 7.92 10.11
C GLY A 98 -21.37 6.83 9.32
N ASN A 99 -21.66 5.56 9.60
CA ASN A 99 -21.24 4.43 8.78
C ASN A 99 -22.27 4.22 7.66
N TYR A 100 -21.88 4.38 6.40
CA TYR A 100 -22.75 4.05 5.26
C TYR A 100 -22.66 2.57 4.94
N SER A 101 -23.80 1.88 4.92
CA SER A 101 -23.91 0.49 4.45
C SER A 101 -24.37 0.52 3.00
N THR A 102 -23.70 -0.21 2.10
CA THR A 102 -24.05 -0.22 0.68
C THR A 102 -24.76 -1.50 0.30
N SER A 103 -25.74 -1.38 -0.61
CA SER A 103 -26.41 -2.52 -1.24
C SER A 103 -25.78 -2.73 -2.61
N SER A 104 -25.09 -3.86 -2.85
CA SER A 104 -24.65 -4.16 -4.22
C SER A 104 -25.82 -4.68 -5.04
N THR A 105 -26.08 -4.07 -6.20
CA THR A 105 -27.07 -4.56 -7.16
C THR A 105 -26.39 -5.52 -8.13
N GLY A 106 -26.85 -6.78 -8.19
CA GLY A 106 -26.32 -7.84 -9.07
C GLY A 106 -26.32 -9.21 -8.37
N ASP A 107 -26.86 -10.24 -9.02
CA ASP A 107 -27.30 -11.53 -8.46
C ASP A 107 -26.26 -12.42 -7.73
N ALA A 108 -25.04 -11.96 -7.46
CA ALA A 108 -24.12 -12.71 -6.63
C ALA A 108 -23.12 -11.80 -5.91
N TYR A 109 -23.35 -11.61 -4.61
CA TYR A 109 -22.39 -11.05 -3.64
C TYR A 109 -21.08 -11.83 -3.54
N ALA A 110 -20.90 -12.87 -4.32
CA ALA A 110 -19.94 -13.91 -4.06
C ALA A 110 -19.01 -14.13 -5.27
N ILE A 111 -17.70 -14.13 -4.99
CA ILE A 111 -16.59 -14.18 -5.93
C ILE A 111 -15.89 -15.53 -5.77
N GLY A 112 -15.94 -16.37 -6.81
CA GLY A 112 -15.23 -17.66 -6.80
C GLY A 112 -13.71 -17.48 -6.79
N ALA A 113 -12.97 -18.47 -6.31
CA ALA A 113 -11.51 -18.48 -6.29
C ALA A 113 -10.89 -18.08 -7.64
N GLY A 114 -9.91 -17.17 -7.60
CA GLY A 114 -9.22 -16.64 -8.77
C GLY A 114 -10.04 -15.72 -9.68
N GLN A 115 -11.34 -15.55 -9.42
CA GLN A 115 -12.23 -14.73 -10.24
C GLN A 115 -12.28 -13.28 -9.76
N SER A 116 -12.71 -12.40 -10.67
CA SER A 116 -12.99 -11.00 -10.39
C SER A 116 -14.44 -10.67 -10.71
N LYS A 117 -15.02 -9.74 -9.97
CA LYS A 117 -16.39 -9.23 -10.23
C LYS A 117 -16.47 -7.74 -9.96
N THR A 118 -17.31 -7.08 -10.74
CA THR A 118 -17.67 -5.67 -10.53
C THR A 118 -18.83 -5.58 -9.55
N PHE A 119 -18.67 -4.75 -8.53
CA PHE A 119 -19.66 -4.41 -7.53
C PHE A 119 -20.03 -2.94 -7.68
N VAL A 120 -21.33 -2.68 -7.63
CA VAL A 120 -21.86 -1.31 -7.59
C VAL A 120 -22.11 -0.95 -6.14
N ILE A 121 -21.47 0.11 -5.67
CA ILE A 121 -21.59 0.66 -4.33
C ILE A 121 -22.41 1.94 -4.48
N SER A 122 -23.67 1.87 -4.07
CA SER A 122 -24.54 3.05 -3.95
C SER A 122 -24.49 3.51 -2.49
N PRO A 123 -23.88 4.67 -2.18
CA PRO A 123 -23.89 5.20 -0.82
C PRO A 123 -25.33 5.56 -0.45
N THR A 124 -25.88 4.89 0.56
CA THR A 124 -27.24 5.14 1.06
C THR A 124 -27.21 5.27 2.57
N GLY A 125 -28.03 6.17 3.13
CA GLY A 125 -28.08 6.46 4.57
C GLY A 125 -27.40 7.78 4.92
N GLY A 126 -27.08 8.01 6.20
CA GLY A 126 -26.33 9.16 6.71
C GLY A 126 -27.14 10.45 6.89
N THR A 127 -26.85 11.15 7.98
CA THR A 127 -27.27 12.54 8.23
C THR A 127 -26.02 13.35 8.53
N PRO A 128 -25.59 14.26 7.65
CA PRO A 128 -26.18 14.66 6.36
C PRO A 128 -26.10 13.56 5.30
N ALA A 129 -26.89 13.71 4.23
CA ALA A 129 -26.87 12.81 3.09
C ALA A 129 -25.47 12.74 2.45
N PHE A 130 -25.17 11.58 1.86
CA PHE A 130 -23.93 11.41 1.10
C PHE A 130 -23.90 12.36 -0.09
N SER A 131 -22.87 13.20 -0.18
CA SER A 131 -22.63 14.06 -1.33
C SER A 131 -21.31 13.68 -1.97
N PHE A 132 -21.32 13.38 -3.26
CA PHE A 132 -20.11 13.31 -4.08
C PHE A 132 -19.54 14.72 -4.22
N GLN A 133 -18.22 14.83 -4.15
CA GLN A 133 -17.52 16.11 -4.33
C GLN A 133 -16.17 15.82 -4.96
N THR A 134 -16.01 16.20 -6.23
CA THR A 134 -14.77 16.03 -7.00
C THR A 134 -13.55 16.47 -6.20
N GLY A 135 -12.51 15.64 -6.20
CA GLY A 135 -11.28 15.86 -5.43
C GLY A 135 -11.35 15.42 -3.97
N THR A 136 -12.50 14.91 -3.49
CA THR A 136 -12.62 14.37 -2.12
C THR A 136 -12.11 12.94 -2.09
N THR A 137 -11.02 12.71 -1.34
CA THR A 137 -10.50 11.36 -1.09
C THR A 137 -11.31 10.65 -0.01
N ARG A 138 -11.76 9.45 -0.33
CA ARG A 138 -12.52 8.57 0.56
C ARG A 138 -11.79 7.25 0.74
N THR A 139 -12.02 6.63 1.89
CA THR A 139 -11.50 5.34 2.32
C THR A 139 -12.65 4.37 2.36
N PHE A 140 -12.53 3.26 1.63
CA PHE A 140 -13.48 2.18 1.56
C PHE A 140 -12.93 1.00 2.35
N THR A 141 -13.70 0.49 3.30
CA THR A 141 -13.46 -0.78 3.96
C THR A 141 -14.47 -1.78 3.42
N ILE A 142 -14.00 -2.78 2.71
CA ILE A 142 -14.83 -3.82 2.10
C ILE A 142 -14.57 -5.12 2.83
N GLU A 143 -15.63 -5.74 3.31
CA GLU A 143 -15.61 -6.94 4.13
C GLU A 143 -16.25 -8.11 3.37
N GLY A 144 -15.57 -9.25 3.37
CA GLY A 144 -16.03 -10.52 2.86
C GLY A 144 -16.14 -11.58 3.96
N ASN A 145 -17.13 -12.47 3.86
CA ASN A 145 -17.43 -13.56 4.78
C ASN A 145 -17.47 -13.11 6.26
N THR A 146 -18.25 -12.06 6.56
CA THR A 146 -18.42 -11.52 7.92
C THR A 146 -17.08 -11.10 8.52
N SER A 147 -16.41 -10.19 7.82
CA SER A 147 -15.12 -9.58 8.21
C SER A 147 -13.92 -10.53 8.24
N LEU A 148 -14.03 -11.74 7.68
CA LEU A 148 -12.90 -12.67 7.54
C LEU A 148 -11.87 -12.18 6.52
N TYR A 149 -12.34 -11.56 5.44
CA TYR A 149 -11.51 -10.93 4.42
C TYR A 149 -11.81 -9.44 4.41
N VAL A 150 -10.80 -8.60 4.63
CA VAL A 150 -10.99 -7.15 4.66
C VAL A 150 -10.00 -6.51 3.72
N VAL A 151 -10.50 -5.67 2.82
CA VAL A 151 -9.66 -4.83 1.98
C VAL A 151 -10.02 -3.37 2.23
N VAL A 152 -8.98 -2.56 2.44
CA VAL A 152 -9.10 -1.12 2.60
C VAL A 152 -8.48 -0.47 1.36
N THR A 153 -9.24 0.40 0.70
CA THR A 153 -8.75 1.16 -0.46
C THR A 153 -9.18 2.60 -0.36
N THR A 154 -8.35 3.50 -0.88
CA THR A 154 -8.72 4.91 -1.03
C THR A 154 -9.08 5.22 -2.47
N TYR A 155 -10.02 6.13 -2.67
CA TYR A 155 -10.40 6.63 -3.98
C TYR A 155 -10.82 8.10 -3.89
N THR A 156 -10.42 8.88 -4.89
CA THR A 156 -10.76 10.30 -5.00
C THR A 156 -11.91 10.45 -5.96
N ASP A 157 -13.01 11.03 -5.49
CA ASP A 157 -14.19 11.32 -6.32
C ASP A 157 -13.77 12.09 -7.58
N SER A 158 -14.21 11.61 -8.74
CA SER A 158 -13.88 12.18 -10.05
C SER A 158 -14.67 13.44 -10.42
#